data_AF-A0A948V2Q1-F1
#
_entry.id   AF-A0A948V2Q1-F1
#
_cell.length_a   1.000
_cell.length_b   1.000
_cell.length_c   1.000
_cell.angle_alpha   90.00
_cell.angle_beta   90.00
_cell.angle_gamma   90.00
#
_symmetry.space_group_name_H-M   'P 1'
#
loop_
_entity.id
_entity.type
_entity.pdbx_description
1 polymer ?
#
loop_
_entity_poly.entity_id
_entity_poly.type
_entity_poly.pdbx_seq_one_letter_code
_entity_poly.pdbx_strand_id
1 'polypeptide(L)' 'MNLFKVGDKIIYPNQGIGVIEDIQLESYFGEEFKIYHVRILTNDTL' A
#
# COMPACT_ATOMS: atom_id res chain seq x y z
N MET A 1 -14.73 -10.10 -3.68
CA MET A 1 -14.12 -8.77 -3.91
C MET A 1 -13.00 -8.63 -2.88
N ASN A 2 -11.79 -9.06 -3.21
CA ASN A 2 -10.68 -9.12 -2.24
C ASN A 2 -10.00 -7.75 -2.20
N LEU A 3 -10.39 -6.92 -1.24
CA LEU A 3 -9.57 -5.78 -0.85
C LEU A 3 -8.29 -6.32 -0.20
N PHE A 4 -7.16 -5.75 -0.60
CA PHE A 4 -5.87 -6.10 -0.01
C PHE A 4 -5.89 -5.89 1.51
N LYS A 5 -5.18 -6.74 2.25
CA LYS A 5 -5.06 -6.68 3.71
C LYS A 5 -3.66 -6.28 4.13
N VAL A 6 -3.52 -5.83 5.37
CA VAL A 6 -2.20 -5.63 5.98
C VAL A 6 -1.43 -6.96 5.94
N GLY A 7 -0.20 -6.91 5.44
CA GLY A 7 0.65 -8.08 5.20
C GLY A 7 0.58 -8.67 3.78
N ASP A 8 -0.37 -8.25 2.95
CA ASP A 8 -0.37 -8.66 1.54
C ASP A 8 0.83 -8.06 0.81
N LYS A 9 1.51 -8.90 0.03
CA LYS A 9 2.56 -8.47 -0.89
C LYS A 9 1.92 -8.08 -2.23
N ILE A 10 2.19 -6.87 -2.66
CA ILE A 10 1.71 -6.32 -3.92
C ILE A 10 2.89 -5.93 -4.80
N ILE A 11 2.68 -5.81 -6.11
CA ILE A 11 3.71 -5.34 -7.03
C ILE A 11 3.34 -3.93 -7.45
N TYR A 12 4.24 -2.98 -7.15
CA TYR A 12 4.07 -1.59 -7.54
C TYR A 12 4.92 -1.32 -8.81
N PRO A 13 4.32 -0.78 -9.88
CA PRO A 13 5.03 -0.56 -11.14
C PRO A 13 6.26 0.34 -10.91
N ASN A 14 7.37 -0.01 -11.57
CA ASN A 14 8.70 0.62 -11.44
C ASN A 14 9.42 0.45 -10.08
N GLN A 15 8.70 0.10 -9.01
CA GLN A 15 9.25 0.03 -7.64
C GLN A 15 9.46 -1.42 -7.17
N GLY A 16 8.82 -2.39 -7.81
CA GLY A 16 9.00 -3.81 -7.51
C GLY A 16 8.00 -4.31 -6.47
N ILE A 17 8.46 -5.16 -5.54
CA ILE A 17 7.59 -5.77 -4.52
C ILE A 17 7.39 -4.76 -3.39
N GLY A 18 6.14 -4.52 -3.02
CA GLY A 18 5.75 -3.80 -1.81
C GLY A 18 4.91 -4.68 -0.89
N VAL A 19 4.82 -4.31 0.38
CA VAL A 19 3.93 -4.93 1.37
C VAL A 19 3.01 -3.87 1.95
N ILE A 20 1.74 -4.20 2.14
CA ILE A 20 0.80 -3.29 2.81
C ILE A 20 1.09 -3.35 4.30
N GLU A 21 1.56 -2.25 4.88
CA GLU A 21 1.81 -2.15 6.32
C GLU A 21 0.60 -1.62 7.07
N ASP A 22 -0.22 -0.77 6.45
CA ASP A 22 -1.40 -0.20 7.11
C ASP A 22 -2.49 0.20 6.11
N ILE A 23 -3.72 0.29 6.60
CA ILE A 23 -4.88 0.69 5.80
C ILE A 23 -5.69 1.69 6.61
N GLN A 24 -5.66 2.95 6.17
CA GLN A 24 -6.34 4.06 6.84
C GLN A 24 -7.54 4.52 6.02
N LEU A 25 -8.56 4.98 6.73
CA LEU A 25 -9.71 5.66 6.13
C LEU A 25 -9.59 7.13 6.52
N GLU A 26 -9.32 7.97 5.53
CA GLU A 26 -9.24 9.41 5.72
C GLU A 26 -10.31 10.10 4.89
N SER A 27 -11.00 11.04 5.51
CA SER A 27 -12.02 11.86 4.86
C SER A 27 -11.41 13.16 4.35
N TYR A 28 -11.19 13.23 3.04
CA TYR A 28 -10.71 14.44 2.36
C TYR A 28 -11.85 15.06 1.57
N PHE A 29 -12.02 16.38 1.65
CA PHE A 29 -13.06 17.12 0.89
C PHE A 29 -14.50 16.60 1.09
N GLY A 30 -14.79 15.96 2.22
CA GLY A 30 -16.11 15.37 2.50
C GLY A 30 -16.33 13.99 1.87
N GLU A 31 -15.32 13.43 1.19
CA GLU A 31 -15.33 12.09 0.63
C GLU A 31 -14.38 11.17 1.42
N GLU A 32 -14.80 9.94 1.67
CA GLU A 32 -14.00 8.94 2.40
C GLU A 32 -13.04 8.24 1.43
N PHE A 33 -11.75 8.45 1.63
CA PHE A 33 -10.69 7.80 0.88
C PHE A 33 -10.05 6.70 1.71
N LYS A 34 -9.89 5.54 1.07
CA LYS A 34 -9.15 4.43 1.65
C LYS A 34 -7.70 4.51 1.22
N ILE A 35 -6.83 4.87 2.14
CA ILE A 35 -5.41 5.03 1.93
C ILE A 35 -4.70 3.73 2.35
N TYR A 36 -3.98 3.14 1.41
CA TYR A 36 -3.18 1.93 1.64
C TYR A 36 -1.73 2.36 1.80
N HIS A 37 -1.17 2.16 2.99
CA HIS A 37 0.24 2.40 3.25
C HIS A 37 1.03 1.19 2.74
N VAL A 38 1.69 1.38 1.61
CA VAL A 38 2.51 0.35 0.97
C VAL A 38 3.98 0.68 1.24
N ARG A 39 4.68 -0.25 1.88
CA ARG A 39 6.13 -0.21 2.02
C ARG A 39 6.78 -0.95 0.85
N ILE A 40 7.51 -0.23 0.03
CA ILE A 40 8.30 -0.82 -1.05
C ILE A 40 9.52 -1.54 -0.47
N LEU A 41 9.68 -2.81 -0.82
CA LEU A 41 10.84 -3.64 -0.50
C LEU A 41 11.84 -3.55 -1.65
N THR A 42 12.40 -2.37 -1.87
CA THR A 42 13.54 -2.19 -2.77
C THR A 42 14.77 -2.80 -2.10
N ASN A 43 15.41 -3.76 -2.76
CA ASN A 43 16.74 -4.20 -2.35
C ASN A 43 17.71 -3.10 -2.77
N ASP A 44 18.07 -2.25 -1.82
CA ASP A 44 19.22 -1.35 -1.93
C ASP A 44 20.47 -2.25 -1.89
N THR A 45 20.82 -2.82 -3.05
CA THR A 45 22.07 -3.55 -3.23
C THR A 45 23.16 -2.50 -3.43
N LEU A 46 23.69 -2.00 -2.32
CA LEU A 46 24.94 -1.23 -2.23
C LEU A 46 26.15 -2.11 -2.62
#